data_AF-A0A397E9D9-F1
#
_entry.id   AF-A0A397E9D9-F1
#
_cell.length_a   1.000
_cell.length_b   1.000
_cell.length_c   1.000
_cell.angle_alpha   90.00
_cell.angle_beta   90.00
_cell.angle_gamma   90.00
#
_symmetry.space_group_name_H-M   'P 1'
#
loop_
_entity.id
_entity.type
_entity.pdbx_description
1 polymer ?
#
loop_
_entity_poly.entity_id
_entity_poly.type
_entity_poly.pdbx_seq_one_letter_code
_entity_poly.pdbx_strand_id
1 'polypeptide(L)'
;MRRKCHTLNDVDWLGFDVDGTLVEYNHSCLAQLSFDKAVDVLISMFPTLNTTPRPTYLYSTHIAQRCVTVDTSRGNFLYVTASGVIHHAVHGHARAVDIASTYPSCRWVHREPPATETHRQNIPPSPEHATPCIDMWTLGDTVFAPLYAWLIDMHDANKIALVTNIDKTQTTYEHLAQLAKQAIGTFYRTQFEVRCDVA
;
A
#
# COMPACT_ATOMS: atom_id res chain seq x y z
N MET A 1 -3.25 -8.62 31.37
CA MET A 1 -4.29 -7.58 31.21
C MET A 1 -5.67 -8.21 31.30
N ARG A 2 -6.55 -7.77 32.21
CA ARG A 2 -7.97 -8.17 32.18
C ARG A 2 -8.67 -7.38 31.08
N ARG A 3 -9.42 -8.05 30.19
CA ARG A 3 -10.23 -7.36 29.18
C ARG A 3 -11.34 -6.59 29.91
N LYS A 4 -11.42 -5.28 29.67
CA LYS A 4 -12.53 -4.45 30.15
C LYS A 4 -13.66 -4.59 29.14
N CYS A 5 -14.82 -5.06 29.59
CA CYS A 5 -16.04 -5.05 28.80
C CYS A 5 -16.66 -3.65 28.92
N HIS A 6 -17.11 -3.08 27.80
CA HIS A 6 -17.83 -1.82 27.77
C HIS A 6 -19.30 -2.10 27.45
N THR A 7 -20.23 -1.51 28.20
CA THR A 7 -21.65 -1.53 27.85
C THR A 7 -22.04 -0.18 27.27
N LEU A 8 -23.06 -0.14 26.39
CA LEU A 8 -23.54 1.12 25.82
C LEU A 8 -24.06 2.10 26.89
N ASN A 9 -24.51 1.58 28.04
CA ASN A 9 -24.93 2.39 29.18
C ASN A 9 -23.77 3.12 29.87
N ASP A 10 -22.52 2.74 29.59
CA ASP A 10 -21.32 3.36 30.16
C ASP A 10 -20.81 4.54 29.30
N VAL A 11 -21.55 4.94 28.25
CA VAL A 11 -21.09 5.91 27.25
C VAL A 11 -22.12 7.01 27.04
N ASP A 12 -21.74 8.25 27.34
CA ASP A 12 -22.62 9.43 27.18
C ASP A 12 -22.69 9.93 25.73
N TRP A 13 -21.65 9.69 24.92
CA TRP A 13 -21.52 10.18 23.55
C TRP A 13 -20.90 9.14 22.63
N LEU A 14 -21.50 8.95 21.45
CA LEU A 14 -20.98 8.08 20.40
C LEU A 14 -20.53 8.94 19.22
N GLY A 15 -19.24 8.93 18.93
CA GLY A 15 -18.66 9.53 17.74
C GLY A 15 -18.61 8.52 16.60
N PHE A 16 -18.98 8.96 15.40
CA PHE A 16 -18.88 8.16 14.19
C PHE A 16 -17.98 8.88 13.18
N ASP A 17 -17.14 8.11 12.49
CA ASP A 17 -16.51 8.60 11.27
C ASP A 17 -17.59 8.85 10.21
N VAL A 18 -17.37 9.82 9.32
CA VAL A 18 -18.32 10.10 8.24
C VAL A 18 -18.09 9.10 7.11
N ASP A 19 -16.87 9.05 6.59
CA ASP A 19 -16.55 8.32 5.38
C ASP A 19 -16.42 6.82 5.62
N GLY A 20 -17.26 6.03 4.95
CA GLY A 20 -17.26 4.57 5.13
C GLY A 20 -17.82 4.10 6.47
N THR A 21 -18.42 4.98 7.28
CA THR A 21 -19.16 4.63 8.50
C THR A 21 -20.57 5.22 8.49
N LEU A 22 -20.76 6.54 8.52
CA LEU A 22 -22.09 7.15 8.38
C LEU A 22 -22.55 7.23 6.93
N VAL A 23 -21.62 7.48 6.01
CA VAL A 23 -21.85 7.57 4.57
C VAL A 23 -21.12 6.41 3.90
N GLU A 24 -21.88 5.54 3.24
CA GLU A 24 -21.33 4.46 2.44
C GLU A 24 -21.13 4.90 0.99
N TYR A 25 -19.92 4.74 0.50
CA TYR A 25 -19.61 5.01 -0.90
C TYR A 25 -19.77 3.75 -1.75
N ASN A 26 -20.09 3.94 -3.02
CA ASN A 26 -19.84 2.88 -4.02
C ASN A 26 -18.33 2.73 -4.21
N HIS A 27 -17.72 1.91 -3.34
CA HIS A 27 -16.27 1.72 -3.27
C HIS A 27 -15.69 1.23 -4.58
N SER A 28 -16.35 0.30 -5.27
CA SER A 28 -15.86 -0.22 -6.55
C SER A 28 -15.76 0.88 -7.61
N CYS A 29 -16.75 1.78 -7.67
CA CYS A 29 -16.72 2.92 -8.59
C CYS A 29 -15.59 3.91 -8.24
N LEU A 30 -15.49 4.31 -6.97
CA LEU A 30 -14.44 5.23 -6.52
C LEU A 30 -13.03 4.65 -6.68
N ALA A 31 -12.87 3.37 -6.38
CA ALA A 31 -11.60 2.66 -6.53
C ALA A 31 -11.17 2.59 -7.99
N GLN A 32 -12.10 2.26 -8.90
CA GLN A 32 -11.83 2.26 -10.34
C GLN A 32 -11.43 3.65 -10.85
N LEU A 33 -12.19 4.70 -10.50
CA LEU A 33 -11.89 6.07 -10.91
C LEU A 33 -10.53 6.55 -10.38
N SER A 34 -10.24 6.28 -9.10
CA SER A 34 -8.96 6.61 -8.47
C SER A 34 -7.81 5.85 -9.12
N PHE A 35 -8.01 4.57 -9.39
CA PHE A 35 -7.04 3.73 -10.09
C PHE A 35 -6.71 4.27 -11.48
N ASP A 36 -7.73 4.56 -12.29
CA ASP A 36 -7.53 5.05 -13.66
C ASP A 36 -6.77 6.39 -13.68
N LYS A 37 -7.08 7.30 -12.75
CA LYS A 37 -6.34 8.55 -12.60
C LYS A 37 -4.90 8.33 -12.15
N ALA A 38 -4.66 7.40 -11.23
CA ALA A 38 -3.30 7.08 -10.79
C ALA A 38 -2.46 6.48 -11.93
N VAL A 39 -3.06 5.63 -12.77
CA VAL A 39 -2.41 5.08 -13.97
C VAL A 39 -2.03 6.20 -14.96
N ASP A 40 -2.92 7.16 -15.21
CA ASP A 40 -2.62 8.30 -16.08
C ASP A 40 -1.42 9.13 -15.57
N VAL A 41 -1.39 9.39 -14.26
CA VAL A 41 -0.27 10.08 -13.61
C VAL A 41 1.02 9.30 -13.79
N LEU A 42 1.02 7.99 -13.55
CA LEU A 42 2.21 7.15 -13.70
C LEU A 42 2.69 7.05 -15.15
N ILE A 43 1.78 6.96 -16.14
CA ILE A 43 2.15 7.00 -17.56
C ILE A 43 2.78 8.35 -17.93
N SER A 44 2.30 9.45 -17.35
CA SER A 44 2.93 10.77 -17.57
C SER A 44 4.35 10.87 -17.00
N MET A 45 4.64 10.16 -15.90
CA MET A 45 5.97 10.08 -15.28
C MET A 45 6.89 9.11 -16.02
N PHE A 46 6.32 8.01 -16.53
CA PHE A 46 7.01 6.97 -17.28
C PHE A 46 6.35 6.74 -18.65
N PRO A 47 6.57 7.63 -19.64
CA PRO A 47 6.01 7.49 -20.99
C PRO A 47 6.24 6.15 -21.67
N THR A 48 7.27 5.39 -21.29
CA THR A 48 7.49 4.02 -21.78
C THR A 48 6.35 3.07 -21.43
N LEU A 49 5.64 3.30 -20.32
CA LEU A 49 4.45 2.54 -19.93
C LEU A 49 3.27 2.73 -20.88
N ASN A 50 3.28 3.78 -21.72
CA ASN A 50 2.26 3.94 -22.75
C ASN A 50 2.32 2.86 -23.84
N THR A 51 3.43 2.11 -23.91
CA THR A 51 3.61 0.97 -24.83
C THR A 51 3.25 -0.38 -24.22
N THR A 52 2.88 -0.41 -22.93
CA THR A 52 2.52 -1.64 -22.22
C THR A 52 1.00 -1.76 -22.07
N PRO A 53 0.46 -2.98 -21.89
CA PRO A 53 -0.95 -3.14 -21.59
C PRO A 53 -1.32 -2.34 -20.34
N ARG A 54 -2.32 -1.47 -20.50
CA ARG A 54 -2.82 -0.66 -19.39
C ARG A 54 -3.44 -1.60 -18.34
N PRO A 55 -3.08 -1.46 -17.06
CA PRO A 55 -3.67 -2.30 -16.02
C PRO A 55 -5.12 -1.86 -15.79
N THR A 56 -5.92 -2.77 -15.26
CA THR A 56 -7.25 -2.46 -14.72
C THR A 56 -7.20 -2.51 -13.20
N TYR A 57 -8.19 -1.96 -12.50
CA TYR A 57 -8.24 -2.07 -11.04
C TYR A 57 -8.21 -3.54 -10.58
N LEU A 58 -8.82 -4.43 -11.37
CA LEU A 58 -8.84 -5.87 -11.12
C LEU A 58 -7.60 -6.62 -11.64
N TYR A 59 -6.53 -5.90 -12.01
CA TYR A 59 -5.28 -6.48 -12.52
C TYR A 59 -4.72 -7.56 -11.59
N SER A 60 -4.87 -7.39 -10.28
CA SER A 60 -4.54 -8.45 -9.33
C SER A 60 -5.53 -8.48 -8.16
N THR A 61 -6.64 -9.18 -8.40
CA THR A 61 -7.78 -9.29 -7.47
C THR A 61 -7.42 -9.92 -6.13
N HIS A 62 -6.44 -10.81 -6.10
CA HIS A 62 -6.03 -11.49 -4.87
C HIS A 62 -5.19 -10.60 -3.94
N ILE A 63 -4.51 -9.57 -4.45
CA ILE A 63 -3.79 -8.59 -3.61
C ILE A 63 -4.58 -7.30 -3.36
N ALA A 64 -5.65 -7.05 -4.12
CA ALA A 64 -6.53 -5.88 -3.96
C ALA A 64 -7.47 -6.02 -2.74
N GLN A 65 -6.89 -6.28 -1.57
CA GLN A 65 -7.62 -6.50 -0.31
C GLN A 65 -6.88 -5.90 0.88
N ARG A 66 -7.61 -5.66 1.97
CA ARG A 66 -7.03 -5.19 3.24
C ARG A 66 -6.26 -6.31 3.94
N CYS A 67 -5.47 -5.93 4.94
CA CYS A 67 -4.69 -6.82 5.81
C CYS A 67 -3.60 -7.60 5.05
N VAL A 68 -3.07 -7.01 3.99
CA VAL A 68 -1.86 -7.47 3.30
C VAL A 68 -0.74 -6.50 3.63
N THR A 69 0.44 -7.04 3.93
CA THR A 69 1.64 -6.24 4.20
C THR A 69 2.55 -6.26 3.00
N VAL A 70 3.04 -5.10 2.60
CA VAL A 70 3.92 -4.98 1.44
C VAL A 70 5.34 -4.73 1.92
N ASP A 71 6.23 -5.68 1.67
CA ASP A 71 7.68 -5.50 1.79
C ASP A 71 8.16 -4.71 0.56
N THR A 72 8.35 -3.41 0.75
CA THR A 72 8.73 -2.51 -0.34
C THR A 72 10.20 -2.61 -0.69
N SER A 73 11.02 -3.27 0.13
CA SER A 73 12.42 -3.54 -0.24
C SER A 73 12.54 -4.65 -1.30
N ARG A 74 11.58 -5.59 -1.30
CA ARG A 74 11.58 -6.76 -2.20
C ARG A 74 10.44 -6.77 -3.22
N GLY A 75 9.49 -5.84 -3.13
CA GLY A 75 8.32 -5.82 -4.01
C GLY A 75 7.36 -6.98 -3.74
N ASN A 76 7.25 -7.41 -2.49
CA ASN A 76 6.47 -8.59 -2.11
C ASN A 76 5.25 -8.22 -1.27
N PHE A 77 4.12 -8.84 -1.58
CA PHE A 77 2.88 -8.81 -0.82
C PHE A 77 2.85 -10.04 0.11
N LEU A 78 2.70 -9.81 1.41
CA LEU A 78 2.81 -10.79 2.47
C LEU A 78 1.47 -10.94 3.18
N TYR A 79 1.09 -12.21 3.38
CA TYR A 79 -0.09 -12.60 4.13
C TYR A 79 0.37 -13.12 5.48
N VAL A 80 0.26 -12.25 6.48
CA VAL A 80 0.85 -12.45 7.81
C VAL A 80 -0.26 -12.76 8.81
N THR A 81 -0.07 -13.78 9.65
CA THR A 81 -0.99 -14.04 10.76
C THR A 81 -0.85 -13.01 11.86
N ALA A 82 -1.82 -12.98 12.78
CA ALA A 82 -1.69 -12.24 14.03
C ALA A 82 -0.45 -12.64 14.88
N SER A 83 0.10 -13.84 14.68
CA SER A 83 1.33 -14.30 15.33
C SER A 83 2.60 -13.92 14.57
N GLY A 84 2.51 -13.14 13.48
CA GLY A 84 3.64 -12.71 12.67
C GLY A 84 4.19 -13.79 11.74
N VAL A 85 3.47 -14.89 11.48
CA VAL A 85 3.91 -15.95 10.56
C VAL A 85 3.47 -15.59 9.14
N ILE A 86 4.40 -15.69 8.18
CA ILE A 86 4.10 -15.46 6.76
C ILE A 86 3.52 -16.77 6.19
N HIS A 87 2.24 -16.79 5.84
CA HIS A 87 1.59 -17.96 5.25
C HIS A 87 1.67 -18.01 3.73
N HIS A 88 1.69 -16.84 3.11
CA HIS A 88 1.70 -16.69 1.67
C HIS A 88 2.44 -15.41 1.31
N ALA A 89 3.13 -15.43 0.17
CA ALA A 89 3.84 -14.27 -0.34
C ALA A 89 3.82 -14.26 -1.87
N VAL A 90 3.56 -13.09 -2.44
CA VAL A 90 3.45 -12.87 -3.89
C VAL A 90 4.32 -11.69 -4.28
N HIS A 91 5.03 -11.80 -5.40
CA HIS A 91 5.81 -10.73 -6.01
C HIS A 91 5.09 -10.21 -7.25
N GLY A 92 5.00 -8.88 -7.38
CA GLY A 92 4.29 -8.24 -8.49
C GLY A 92 2.83 -8.68 -8.53
N HIS A 93 2.30 -8.99 -9.71
CA HIS A 93 0.90 -9.40 -9.82
C HIS A 93 0.61 -10.77 -9.23
N ALA A 94 1.45 -11.79 -9.43
CA ALA A 94 1.10 -13.17 -9.07
C ALA A 94 2.29 -14.14 -8.90
N ARG A 95 3.54 -13.68 -8.97
CA ARG A 95 4.69 -14.59 -8.88
C ARG A 95 4.82 -15.10 -7.45
N ALA A 96 4.63 -16.40 -7.22
CA ALA A 96 4.80 -16.99 -5.90
C ALA A 96 6.23 -16.77 -5.38
N VAL A 97 6.35 -16.40 -4.10
CA VAL A 97 7.63 -16.21 -3.42
C VAL A 97 7.91 -17.42 -2.55
N ASP A 98 9.11 -17.98 -2.68
CA ASP A 98 9.61 -18.96 -1.73
C ASP A 98 9.94 -18.28 -0.40
N ILE A 99 9.06 -18.46 0.58
CA ILE A 99 9.14 -17.82 1.89
C ILE A 99 10.39 -18.25 2.64
N ALA A 100 10.77 -19.54 2.58
CA ALA A 100 11.87 -20.05 3.38
C ALA A 100 13.23 -19.49 2.92
N SER A 101 13.40 -19.30 1.60
CA SER A 101 14.62 -18.69 1.06
C SER A 101 14.61 -17.16 1.16
N THR A 102 13.46 -16.53 0.97
CA THR A 102 13.35 -15.06 0.96
C THR A 102 13.30 -14.47 2.37
N TYR A 103 12.61 -15.13 3.28
CA TYR A 103 12.37 -14.76 4.68
C TYR A 103 12.74 -15.94 5.59
N PRO A 104 14.03 -16.14 5.92
CA PRO A 104 14.49 -17.35 6.63
C PRO A 104 13.84 -17.62 7.99
N SER A 105 13.34 -16.60 8.68
CA SER A 105 12.58 -16.76 9.93
C SER A 105 11.15 -17.26 9.71
N CYS A 106 10.67 -17.26 8.46
CA CYS A 106 9.27 -17.44 8.05
C CYS A 106 8.30 -16.49 8.76
N ARG A 107 8.82 -15.39 9.30
CA ARG A 107 8.08 -14.47 10.15
C ARG A 107 8.30 -13.04 9.70
N TRP A 108 7.23 -12.26 9.79
CA TRP A 108 7.23 -10.82 9.62
C TRP A 108 6.93 -10.18 10.96
N VAL A 109 7.83 -9.31 11.42
CA VAL A 109 7.61 -8.52 12.63
C VAL A 109 7.18 -7.14 12.18
N HIS A 110 5.92 -6.79 12.44
CA HIS A 110 5.46 -5.43 12.21
C HIS A 110 6.31 -4.47 13.02
N ARG A 111 6.71 -3.37 12.39
CA ARG A 111 7.13 -2.19 13.13
C ARG A 111 5.88 -1.70 13.86
N GLU A 112 5.81 -1.88 15.18
CA GLU A 112 4.83 -1.10 15.93
C GLU A 112 5.08 0.38 15.58
N PRO A 113 4.06 1.14 15.14
CA PRO A 113 4.23 2.58 14.99
C PRO A 113 4.76 3.10 16.33
N PRO A 114 5.72 4.05 16.34
CA PRO A 114 6.30 4.50 17.58
C PRO A 114 5.17 4.96 18.50
N ALA A 115 4.89 4.15 19.52
CA ALA A 115 4.17 4.61 20.68
C ALA A 115 4.93 5.87 21.13
N THR A 116 4.20 6.98 21.23
CA THR A 116 4.61 8.25 21.82
C THR A 116 5.88 8.12 22.67
N GLU A 117 6.87 8.99 22.40
CA GLU A 117 8.30 9.03 22.77
C GLU A 117 8.78 8.46 24.12
N THR A 118 7.91 8.04 25.03
CA THR A 118 8.19 7.57 26.39
C THR A 118 8.60 6.10 26.54
N HIS A 119 8.70 5.27 25.48
CA HIS A 119 9.04 3.85 25.64
C HIS A 119 10.27 3.38 24.84
N ARG A 120 11.31 4.23 24.75
CA ARG A 120 12.49 3.99 23.89
C ARG A 120 13.63 3.13 24.46
N GLN A 121 13.63 2.71 25.72
CA GLN A 121 14.91 2.34 26.34
C GLN A 121 15.28 0.86 26.49
N ASN A 122 14.48 -0.15 26.14
CA ASN A 122 14.86 -1.54 26.47
C ASN A 122 14.57 -2.64 25.42
N ILE A 123 14.38 -2.30 24.14
CA ILE A 123 14.25 -3.34 23.10
C ILE A 123 15.55 -3.38 22.29
N PRO A 124 16.36 -4.46 22.37
CA PRO A 124 17.54 -4.57 21.53
C PRO A 124 17.12 -4.55 20.06
N PRO A 125 17.85 -3.82 19.19
CA PRO A 125 17.55 -3.80 17.77
C PRO A 125 17.83 -5.20 17.20
N SER A 126 16.77 -5.99 16.97
CA SER A 126 16.90 -7.22 16.18
C SER A 126 17.13 -6.82 14.71
N PRO A 127 18.09 -7.41 13.98
CA PRO A 127 18.38 -7.09 12.57
C PRO A 127 17.20 -7.34 11.60
N GLU A 128 16.14 -7.96 12.09
CA GLU A 128 14.85 -8.24 11.44
C GLU A 128 13.82 -7.10 11.59
N HIS A 129 14.15 -5.99 12.25
CA HIS A 129 13.25 -4.84 12.51
C HIS A 129 13.40 -3.62 11.58
N ALA A 130 13.97 -3.74 10.38
CA ALA A 130 14.36 -2.56 9.59
C ALA A 130 13.93 -2.53 8.12
N THR A 131 13.01 -3.39 7.69
CA THR A 131 12.58 -3.39 6.28
C THR A 131 11.45 -2.37 6.06
N PRO A 132 11.60 -1.42 5.12
CA PRO A 132 10.52 -0.50 4.77
C PRO A 132 9.31 -1.31 4.29
N CYS A 133 8.13 -0.97 4.80
CA CYS A 133 6.90 -1.67 4.47
C CYS A 133 5.69 -0.74 4.46
N ILE A 134 4.64 -1.21 3.80
CA ILE A 134 3.33 -0.58 3.76
C ILE A 134 2.30 -1.62 4.19
N ASP A 135 1.61 -1.34 5.29
CA ASP A 135 0.48 -2.16 5.72
C ASP A 135 -0.82 -1.62 5.12
N MET A 136 -1.60 -2.50 4.50
CA MET A 136 -2.85 -2.13 3.82
C MET A 136 -4.03 -2.18 4.79
N TRP A 137 -4.24 -1.11 5.54
CA TRP A 137 -5.32 -1.02 6.52
C TRP A 137 -6.61 -0.45 5.96
N THR A 138 -6.51 0.44 4.98
CA THR A 138 -7.63 1.25 4.51
C THR A 138 -8.22 0.70 3.22
N LEU A 139 -9.46 1.09 2.92
CA LEU A 139 -10.08 0.82 1.62
C LEU A 139 -9.38 1.57 0.47
N GLY A 140 -8.68 2.68 0.74
CA GLY A 140 -7.84 3.35 -0.25
C GLY A 140 -6.60 2.53 -0.62
N ASP A 141 -6.10 1.72 0.30
CA ASP A 141 -4.95 0.86 0.04
C ASP A 141 -5.27 -0.23 -0.99
N THR A 142 -6.53 -0.63 -1.15
CA THR A 142 -6.90 -1.63 -2.18
C THR A 142 -6.69 -1.12 -3.60
N VAL A 143 -6.61 0.19 -3.82
CA VAL A 143 -6.19 0.81 -5.09
C VAL A 143 -4.67 0.76 -5.27
N PHE A 144 -3.92 0.89 -4.17
CA PHE A 144 -2.46 0.86 -4.17
C PHE A 144 -1.90 -0.48 -4.62
N ALA A 145 -2.41 -1.60 -4.08
CA ALA A 145 -1.85 -2.92 -4.38
C ALA A 145 -1.81 -3.29 -5.87
N PRO A 146 -2.93 -3.27 -6.63
CA PRO A 146 -2.90 -3.63 -8.05
C PRO A 146 -2.03 -2.67 -8.87
N LEU A 147 -1.97 -1.39 -8.48
CA LEU A 147 -1.15 -0.39 -9.16
C LEU A 147 0.34 -0.67 -8.95
N TYR A 148 0.72 -0.93 -7.70
CA TYR A 148 2.09 -1.22 -7.31
C TYR A 148 2.58 -2.55 -7.88
N ALA A 149 1.73 -3.58 -7.88
CA ALA A 149 2.02 -4.85 -8.53
C ALA A 149 2.32 -4.71 -10.01
N TRP A 150 1.51 -3.92 -10.73
CA TRP A 150 1.78 -3.61 -12.13
C TRP A 150 3.12 -2.91 -12.31
N LEU A 151 3.45 -1.92 -11.48
CA LEU A 151 4.75 -1.25 -11.53
C LEU A 151 5.92 -2.21 -11.29
N ILE A 152 5.79 -3.15 -10.35
CA ILE A 152 6.79 -4.19 -10.11
C ILE A 152 6.97 -5.05 -11.37
N ASP A 153 5.89 -5.53 -11.99
CA ASP A 153 6.00 -6.34 -13.20
C ASP A 153 6.63 -5.57 -14.36
N MET A 154 6.29 -4.28 -14.50
CA MET A 154 6.87 -3.41 -15.52
C MET A 154 8.34 -3.13 -15.25
N HIS A 155 8.72 -3.01 -13.98
CA HIS A 155 10.11 -2.90 -13.55
C HIS A 155 10.91 -4.15 -13.90
N ASP A 156 10.42 -5.33 -13.50
CA ASP A 156 11.04 -6.64 -13.79
C ASP A 156 11.17 -6.89 -15.31
N ALA A 157 10.19 -6.43 -16.09
CA ALA A 157 10.20 -6.51 -17.55
C ALA A 157 11.07 -5.43 -18.22
N ASN A 158 11.81 -4.61 -17.46
CA ASN A 158 12.64 -3.50 -17.93
C ASN A 158 11.85 -2.47 -18.77
N LYS A 159 10.58 -2.24 -18.44
CA LYS A 159 9.69 -1.29 -19.12
C LYS A 159 9.62 0.08 -18.44
N ILE A 160 10.18 0.21 -17.25
CA ILE A 160 10.31 1.50 -16.56
C ILE A 160 11.64 2.14 -16.97
N ALA A 161 11.56 3.19 -17.78
CA ALA A 161 12.70 4.07 -18.04
C ALA A 161 12.28 5.50 -17.70
N LEU A 162 13.04 6.14 -16.82
CA LEU A 162 12.84 7.55 -16.47
C LEU A 162 13.13 8.43 -17.69
N VAL A 163 12.25 9.41 -17.93
CA VAL A 163 12.37 10.37 -19.05
C VAL A 163 13.37 11.49 -18.77
N THR A 164 14.00 11.52 -17.61
CA THR A 164 14.99 12.53 -17.24
C THR A 164 16.25 11.85 -16.73
N ASN A 165 17.37 12.02 -17.45
CA ASN A 165 18.80 11.84 -17.09
C ASN A 165 19.15 11.39 -15.64
N ILE A 166 18.55 10.30 -15.18
CA ILE A 166 18.82 9.65 -13.91
C ILE A 166 18.95 8.19 -14.24
N ASP A 167 20.13 7.70 -13.90
CA ASP A 167 20.65 6.39 -14.18
C ASP A 167 19.63 5.29 -13.82
N LYS A 168 19.50 4.26 -14.67
CA LYS A 168 18.59 3.12 -14.47
C LYS A 168 18.82 2.38 -13.15
N THR A 169 19.96 2.65 -12.51
CA THR A 169 20.40 2.11 -11.22
C THR A 169 19.63 2.65 -10.00
N GLN A 170 18.70 3.61 -10.15
CA GLN A 170 18.02 4.26 -9.01
C GLN A 170 16.54 3.93 -8.78
N THR A 171 15.86 3.21 -9.68
CA THR A 171 14.44 2.88 -9.47
C THR A 171 14.31 1.60 -8.65
N THR A 172 14.19 1.74 -7.33
CA THR A 172 13.96 0.59 -6.42
C THR A 172 12.45 0.32 -6.29
N TYR A 173 12.09 -0.87 -5.79
CA TYR A 173 10.70 -1.18 -5.42
C TYR A 173 10.13 -0.17 -4.41
N GLU A 174 10.96 0.29 -3.46
CA GLU A 174 10.57 1.31 -2.50
C GLU A 174 10.24 2.64 -3.17
N HIS A 175 11.05 3.06 -4.15
CA HIS A 175 10.76 4.25 -4.96
C HIS A 175 9.42 4.08 -5.70
N LEU A 176 9.20 2.92 -6.34
CA LEU A 176 7.95 2.65 -7.05
C LEU A 176 6.72 2.68 -6.12
N ALA A 177 6.86 2.21 -4.89
CA ALA A 177 5.80 2.27 -3.88
C ALA A 177 5.45 3.73 -3.53
N GLN A 178 6.48 4.58 -3.36
CA GLN A 178 6.29 6.02 -3.11
C GLN A 178 5.56 6.71 -4.27
N LEU A 179 5.95 6.42 -5.51
CA LEU A 179 5.29 6.99 -6.70
C LEU A 179 3.85 6.51 -6.85
N ALA A 180 3.57 5.23 -6.59
CA ALA A 180 2.20 4.71 -6.59
C ALA A 180 1.32 5.42 -5.54
N LYS A 181 1.83 5.61 -4.32
CA LYS A 181 1.13 6.36 -3.26
C LYS A 181 0.91 7.83 -3.67
N GLN A 182 1.91 8.47 -4.25
CA GLN A 182 1.79 9.85 -4.74
C GLN A 182 0.74 9.97 -5.85
N ALA A 183 0.73 9.05 -6.82
CA ALA A 183 -0.21 9.03 -7.93
C ALA A 183 -1.67 8.90 -7.43
N ILE A 184 -1.90 7.99 -6.47
CA ILE A 184 -3.23 7.82 -5.85
C ILE A 184 -3.64 9.08 -5.07
N GLY A 185 -2.71 9.73 -4.36
CA GLY A 185 -2.96 10.98 -3.65
C GLY A 185 -3.39 12.14 -4.57
N THR A 186 -3.06 12.10 -5.86
CA THR A 186 -3.49 13.11 -6.84
C THR A 186 -5.00 13.07 -7.09
N PHE A 187 -5.63 11.89 -7.06
CA PHE A 187 -7.09 11.78 -7.20
C PHE A 187 -7.82 12.57 -6.11
N TYR A 188 -7.43 12.37 -4.85
CA TYR A 188 -8.06 13.04 -3.71
C TYR A 188 -7.86 14.57 -3.74
N ARG A 189 -6.68 15.04 -4.16
CA ARG A 189 -6.43 16.49 -4.32
C ARG A 189 -7.25 17.10 -5.44
N THR A 190 -7.28 16.47 -6.62
CA THR A 190 -7.90 17.06 -7.81
C THR A 190 -9.43 16.98 -7.85
N GLN A 191 -10.04 16.02 -7.14
CA GLN A 191 -11.50 15.84 -7.14
C GLN A 191 -12.20 16.52 -5.95
N PHE A 192 -11.50 16.73 -4.82
CA PHE A 192 -12.10 17.25 -3.59
C PHE A 192 -11.53 18.60 -3.12
N GLU A 193 -10.47 19.13 -3.74
CA GLU A 193 -10.16 20.56 -3.60
C GLU A 193 -11.25 21.36 -4.32
N VAL A 194 -12.20 21.85 -3.54
CA VAL A 194 -13.06 22.97 -3.93
C VAL A 194 -12.12 24.08 -4.37
N ARG A 195 -12.19 24.49 -5.64
CA ARG A 195 -11.67 25.80 -6.03
C ARG A 195 -12.43 26.82 -5.18
N CYS A 196 -11.80 27.30 -4.12
CA CYS A 196 -12.20 28.55 -3.48
C CYS A 196 -11.85 29.68 -4.45
N ASP A 197 -12.52 29.71 -5.60
CA ASP A 197 -12.60 30.90 -6.43
C ASP A 197 -13.54 31.83 -5.67
N VAL A 198 -12.94 32.62 -4.76
CA VAL A 198 -13.61 33.73 -4.08
C VAL A 198 -13.99 34.73 -5.18
N ALA A 199 -15.29 34.76 -5.49
CA ALA A 199 -15.90 35.81 -6.29
C ALA A 199 -16.08 37.10 -5.46
#